data_AF-A0A963MNY2-F1
#
_entry.id   AF-A0A963MNY2-F1
#
_cell.length_a   1.000
_cell.length_b   1.000
_cell.length_c   1.000
_cell.angle_alpha   90.00
_cell.angle_beta   90.00
_cell.angle_gamma   90.00
#
_symmetry.space_group_name_H-M   'P 1'
#
loop_
_entity.id
_entity.type
_entity.pdbx_description
1 polymer ?
#
loop_
_entity_poly.entity_id
_entity_poly.type
_entity_poly.pdbx_seq_one_letter_code
_entity_poly.pdbx_strand_id
1 'polypeptide(L)'
;MSTLADTPAQPIAFTRNAREALADAQLRRNFRGAMDSLMDKRRNQFPDGDELERLRAFGNRVRARALSKLPDLLERLEANLARNGVQVHWAETVEEANAIVHGIAERHAAKKVIKGKSMVSEEMEMNHYLGARGVDCLESDMGEFIVQLREEKPSHIIMPAIHLNAGQVARLFHDKLDVDYTEDVDRLIQIG
;
A
#
# COMPACT_ATOMS: atom_id res chain seq x y z
N MET A 1 -4.99 -33.92 9.74
CA MET A 1 -4.22 -33.06 10.65
C MET A 1 -2.89 -32.73 9.97
N SER A 2 -2.89 -31.73 9.08
CA SER A 2 -1.67 -31.25 8.42
C SER A 2 -1.15 -30.06 9.21
N THR A 3 -0.06 -30.26 9.92
CA THR A 3 0.69 -29.21 10.63
C THR A 3 1.28 -28.26 9.59
N LEU A 4 0.74 -27.04 9.50
CA LEU A 4 1.43 -25.93 8.83
C LEU A 4 2.75 -25.73 9.57
N ALA A 5 3.85 -25.94 8.86
CA ALA A 5 5.18 -25.70 9.38
C ALA A 5 5.32 -24.20 9.65
N ASP A 6 5.40 -23.85 10.92
CA ASP A 6 5.80 -22.54 11.43
C ASP A 6 7.21 -22.27 10.90
N THR A 7 7.30 -21.58 9.77
CA THR A 7 8.58 -21.25 9.14
C THR A 7 9.16 -20.12 9.97
N PRO A 8 10.29 -20.34 10.69
CA PRO A 8 10.83 -19.31 11.56
C PRO A 8 11.17 -18.07 10.72
N ALA A 9 10.62 -16.92 11.13
CA ALA A 9 10.92 -15.64 10.51
C ALA A 9 12.44 -15.47 10.43
N GLN A 10 12.98 -15.32 9.21
CA GLN A 10 14.41 -15.15 9.04
C GLN A 10 14.87 -13.89 9.81
N PRO A 11 15.97 -13.96 10.57
CA PRO A 11 16.48 -12.80 11.28
C PRO A 11 16.74 -11.67 10.29
N ILE A 12 16.00 -10.56 10.45
CA ILE A 12 16.25 -9.36 9.66
C ILE A 12 17.70 -8.95 9.96
N ALA A 13 18.53 -8.91 8.92
CA ALA A 13 19.93 -8.48 9.03
C ALA A 13 20.01 -6.96 9.21
N PHE A 14 19.32 -6.43 10.22
CA PHE A 14 19.03 -5.02 10.40
C PHE A 14 20.30 -4.16 10.37
N THR A 15 21.33 -4.54 11.12
CA THR A 15 22.59 -3.79 11.18
C THR A 15 23.29 -3.71 9.82
N ARG A 16 23.25 -4.79 9.03
CA ARG A 16 23.84 -4.83 7.69
C ARG A 16 23.02 -3.97 6.74
N ASN A 17 21.71 -4.22 6.66
CA ASN A 17 20.80 -3.51 5.77
C ASN A 17 20.81 -2.00 6.05
N ALA A 18 20.83 -1.60 7.33
CA ALA A 18 20.95 -0.21 7.73
C ALA A 18 22.27 0.41 7.28
N ARG A 19 23.40 -0.30 7.42
CA ARG A 19 24.71 0.19 6.97
C ARG A 19 24.75 0.39 5.45
N GLU A 20 24.21 -0.57 4.69
CA GLU A 20 24.13 -0.51 3.24
C GLU A 20 23.23 0.64 2.78
N ALA A 21 22.03 0.76 3.35
CA ALA A 21 21.10 1.85 3.05
C ALA A 21 21.69 3.23 3.41
N LEU A 22 22.39 3.33 4.54
CA LEU A 22 23.08 4.55 4.93
C LEU A 22 24.28 4.87 4.05
N ALA A 23 24.87 3.91 3.35
CA ALA A 23 25.96 4.14 2.40
C ALA A 23 25.44 4.60 1.03
N ASP A 24 24.23 4.20 0.64
CA ASP A 24 23.61 4.57 -0.63
C ASP A 24 23.28 6.08 -0.70
N ALA A 25 24.09 6.82 -1.47
CA ALA A 25 23.91 8.25 -1.65
C ALA A 25 22.65 8.62 -2.44
N GLN A 26 22.20 7.77 -3.36
CA GLN A 26 20.99 8.02 -4.14
C GLN A 26 19.75 7.84 -3.27
N LEU A 27 19.70 6.74 -2.51
CA LEU A 27 18.62 6.47 -1.55
C LEU A 27 18.43 7.62 -0.57
N ARG A 28 19.54 8.08 0.05
CA ARG A 28 19.50 9.22 0.98
C ARG A 28 19.00 10.51 0.32
N ARG A 29 19.41 10.78 -0.92
CA ARG A 29 18.94 11.96 -1.68
C ARG A 29 17.45 11.88 -1.98
N ASN A 30 16.96 10.71 -2.41
CA ASN A 30 15.53 10.50 -2.71
C ASN A 30 14.68 10.75 -1.46
N PHE A 31 15.02 10.13 -0.34
CA PHE A 31 14.30 10.34 0.92
C PHE A 31 14.34 11.80 1.39
N ARG A 32 15.51 12.45 1.34
CA ARG A 32 15.62 13.85 1.75
C ARG A 32 14.73 14.75 0.90
N GLY A 33 14.84 14.65 -0.43
CA GLY A 33 14.04 15.47 -1.34
C GLY A 33 12.54 15.26 -1.14
N ALA A 34 12.10 14.01 -1.00
CA ALA A 34 10.69 13.70 -0.78
C ALA A 34 10.18 14.23 0.58
N MET A 35 10.92 13.97 1.67
CA MET A 35 10.52 14.40 3.02
C MET A 35 10.54 15.90 3.19
N ASP A 36 11.57 16.59 2.68
CA ASP A 36 11.65 18.05 2.70
C ASP A 36 10.44 18.66 1.96
N SER A 37 10.11 18.15 0.77
CA SER A 37 8.94 18.59 0.01
C SER A 37 7.62 18.42 0.78
N LEU A 38 7.44 17.29 1.48
CA LEU A 38 6.24 17.05 2.29
C LEU A 38 6.16 17.98 3.50
N MET A 39 7.29 18.23 4.15
CA MET A 39 7.39 19.14 5.29
C MET A 39 7.09 20.59 4.87
N ASP A 40 7.61 21.01 3.72
CA ASP A 40 7.37 22.35 3.17
C ASP A 40 5.91 22.52 2.74
N LYS A 41 5.33 21.53 2.03
CA LYS A 41 3.89 21.54 1.69
C LYS A 41 3.01 21.65 2.94
N ARG A 42 3.34 20.90 4.00
CA ARG A 42 2.63 20.99 5.28
C ARG A 42 2.74 22.39 5.89
N ARG A 43 3.95 22.95 5.93
CA ARG A 43 4.20 24.30 6.48
C ARG A 43 3.42 25.36 5.70
N ASN A 44 3.38 25.26 4.38
CA ASN A 44 2.64 26.20 3.52
C ASN A 44 1.13 26.07 3.71
N GLN A 45 0.62 24.86 3.90
CA GLN A 45 -0.81 24.61 4.13
C GLN A 45 -1.26 25.01 5.53
N PHE A 46 -0.38 24.93 6.53
CA PHE A 46 -0.64 25.22 7.93
C PHE A 46 0.43 26.18 8.49
N PRO A 47 0.39 27.47 8.10
CA PRO A 47 1.40 28.44 8.51
C PRO A 47 1.28 28.85 9.99
N ASP A 48 0.09 28.75 10.58
CA ASP A 48 -0.16 29.00 12.00
C ASP A 48 0.01 27.70 12.81
N GLY A 49 1.03 27.68 13.68
CA GLY A 49 1.35 26.55 14.54
C GLY A 49 0.30 26.26 15.61
N ASP A 50 -0.33 27.30 16.15
CA ASP A 50 -1.38 27.15 17.17
C ASP A 50 -2.66 26.61 16.55
N GLU A 51 -3.01 27.10 15.35
CA GLU A 51 -4.11 26.54 14.57
C GLU A 51 -3.86 25.07 14.21
N LEU A 52 -2.66 24.75 13.74
CA LEU A 52 -2.27 23.38 13.40
C LEU A 52 -2.47 22.44 14.59
N GLU A 53 -2.02 22.81 15.79
CA GLU A 53 -2.17 21.95 16.97
C GLU A 53 -3.63 21.83 17.41
N ARG A 54 -4.43 22.91 17.32
CA ARG A 54 -5.89 22.83 17.55
C ARG A 54 -6.58 21.87 16.58
N LEU A 55 -6.25 21.93 15.29
CA LEU A 55 -6.78 21.03 14.27
C LEU A 55 -6.37 19.58 14.52
N ARG A 56 -5.11 19.34 14.91
CA ARG A 56 -4.60 18.01 15.27
C ARG A 56 -5.37 17.44 16.48
N ALA A 57 -5.53 18.22 17.54
CA ALA A 57 -6.30 17.82 18.71
C ALA A 57 -7.77 17.54 18.36
N PHE A 58 -8.37 18.36 17.49
CA PHE A 58 -9.74 18.13 17.00
C PHE A 58 -9.85 16.83 16.21
N GLY A 59 -8.97 16.60 15.23
CA GLY A 59 -8.92 15.37 14.43
C GLY A 59 -8.76 14.12 15.29
N ASN A 60 -7.89 14.19 16.32
CA ASN A 60 -7.73 13.11 17.28
C ASN A 60 -9.03 12.80 18.05
N ARG A 61 -9.76 13.84 18.50
CA ARG A 61 -11.06 13.64 19.17
C ARG A 61 -12.11 13.03 18.23
N VAL A 62 -12.15 13.48 16.98
CA VAL A 62 -13.06 12.90 15.97
C VAL A 62 -12.76 11.42 15.75
N ARG A 63 -11.48 11.07 15.56
CA ARG A 63 -11.04 9.67 15.42
C ARG A 63 -11.40 8.84 16.66
N ALA A 64 -11.12 9.33 17.85
CA ALA A 64 -11.44 8.63 19.10
C ALA A 64 -12.94 8.35 19.24
N ARG A 65 -13.79 9.34 18.90
CA ARG A 65 -15.25 9.18 18.88
C ARG A 65 -15.73 8.16 17.83
N ALA A 66 -15.09 8.10 16.67
CA ALA A 66 -15.41 7.10 15.66
C ALA A 66 -15.07 5.69 16.17
N LEU A 67 -13.88 5.52 16.76
CA LEU A 67 -13.44 4.24 17.32
C LEU A 67 -14.34 3.77 18.48
N SER A 68 -14.82 4.68 19.33
CA SER A 68 -15.72 4.31 20.43
C SER A 68 -17.10 3.85 19.97
N LYS A 69 -17.43 4.00 18.69
CA LYS A 69 -18.70 3.60 18.06
C LYS A 69 -18.47 2.66 16.88
N LEU A 70 -17.30 2.04 16.81
CA LEU A 70 -16.86 1.30 15.63
C LEU A 70 -17.85 0.20 15.22
N PRO A 71 -18.43 -0.63 16.13
CA PRO A 71 -19.40 -1.65 15.74
C PRO A 71 -20.59 -1.07 14.95
N ASP A 72 -21.30 -0.10 15.54
CA ASP A 72 -22.46 0.55 14.90
C ASP A 72 -22.09 1.25 13.58
N LEU A 73 -20.89 1.86 13.51
CA LEU A 73 -20.44 2.56 12.32
C LEU A 73 -20.12 1.61 11.16
N LEU A 74 -19.61 0.41 11.45
CA LEU A 74 -19.34 -0.59 10.42
C LEU A 74 -20.63 -1.19 9.86
N GLU A 75 -21.61 -1.53 10.70
CA GLU A 75 -22.94 -1.99 10.23
C GLU A 75 -23.62 -0.90 9.39
N ARG A 76 -23.51 0.37 9.80
CA ARG A 76 -24.03 1.49 9.02
C ARG A 76 -23.29 1.66 7.68
N LEU A 77 -21.97 1.45 7.66
CA LEU A 77 -21.19 1.48 6.43
C LEU A 77 -21.67 0.38 5.47
N GLU A 78 -21.78 -0.85 5.96
CA GLU A 78 -22.28 -1.98 5.19
C GLU A 78 -23.68 -1.70 4.62
N ALA A 79 -24.62 -1.24 5.44
CA ALA A 79 -25.97 -0.91 4.97
C ALA A 79 -25.96 0.19 3.87
N ASN A 80 -25.04 1.15 3.95
CA ASN A 80 -24.88 2.17 2.91
C ASN A 80 -24.27 1.59 1.63
N LEU A 81 -23.26 0.74 1.75
CA LEU A 81 -22.60 0.08 0.62
C LEU A 81 -23.56 -0.88 -0.11
N ALA A 82 -24.30 -1.70 0.64
CA ALA A 82 -25.31 -2.61 0.10
C ALA A 82 -26.40 -1.86 -0.69
N ARG A 83 -26.85 -0.69 -0.20
CA ARG A 83 -27.79 0.18 -0.94
C ARG A 83 -27.23 0.70 -2.26
N ASN A 84 -25.90 0.77 -2.39
CA ASN A 84 -25.21 1.15 -3.63
C ASN A 84 -24.78 -0.07 -4.47
N GLY A 85 -25.27 -1.27 -4.15
CA GLY A 85 -24.96 -2.50 -4.89
C GLY A 85 -23.60 -3.11 -4.57
N VAL A 86 -22.92 -2.64 -3.52
CA VAL A 86 -21.65 -3.22 -3.06
C VAL A 86 -21.94 -4.32 -2.05
N GLN A 87 -21.42 -5.53 -2.32
CA GLN A 87 -21.45 -6.62 -1.36
C GLN A 87 -20.28 -6.50 -0.38
N VAL A 88 -20.59 -6.40 0.92
CA VAL A 88 -19.58 -6.40 1.98
C VAL A 88 -19.40 -7.83 2.49
N HIS A 89 -18.14 -8.20 2.71
CA HIS A 89 -17.78 -9.47 3.32
C HIS A 89 -17.01 -9.21 4.61
N TRP A 90 -17.36 -9.93 5.66
CA TRP A 90 -16.71 -9.88 6.95
C TRP A 90 -15.82 -11.10 7.14
N ALA A 91 -14.65 -10.89 7.74
CA ALA A 91 -13.68 -11.92 8.08
C ALA A 91 -13.03 -11.56 9.42
N GLU A 92 -12.87 -12.54 10.31
CA GLU A 92 -12.20 -12.35 11.59
C GLU A 92 -10.71 -12.66 11.49
N THR A 93 -10.30 -13.45 10.48
CA THR A 93 -8.93 -13.90 10.29
C THR A 93 -8.40 -13.63 8.89
N VAL A 94 -7.07 -13.66 8.76
CA VAL A 94 -6.36 -13.57 7.47
C VAL A 94 -6.77 -14.71 6.55
N GLU A 95 -6.91 -15.93 7.09
CA GLU A 95 -7.29 -17.13 6.34
C GLU A 95 -8.71 -17.00 5.77
N GLU A 96 -9.65 -16.49 6.57
CA GLU A 96 -11.02 -16.24 6.15
C GLU A 96 -11.09 -15.16 5.06
N ALA A 97 -10.38 -14.04 5.26
CA ALA A 97 -10.34 -12.95 4.30
C ALA A 97 -9.79 -13.44 2.93
N ASN A 98 -8.66 -14.14 2.94
CA ASN A 98 -8.06 -14.70 1.74
C ASN A 98 -8.98 -15.75 1.07
N ALA A 99 -9.63 -16.60 1.85
CA ALA A 99 -10.58 -17.59 1.33
C ALA A 99 -11.80 -16.94 0.67
N ILE A 100 -12.32 -15.86 1.25
CA ILE A 100 -13.43 -15.08 0.67
C ILE A 100 -13.02 -14.48 -0.67
N VAL A 101 -11.88 -13.78 -0.71
CA VAL A 101 -11.39 -13.14 -1.94
C VAL A 101 -11.14 -14.17 -3.04
N HIS A 102 -10.47 -15.28 -2.70
CA HIS A 102 -10.25 -16.37 -3.65
C HIS A 102 -11.57 -17.00 -4.12
N GLY A 103 -12.51 -17.26 -3.22
CA GLY A 103 -13.82 -17.78 -3.58
C GLY A 103 -14.61 -16.84 -4.50
N ILE A 104 -14.47 -15.51 -4.35
CA ILE A 104 -15.02 -14.54 -5.30
C ILE A 104 -14.35 -14.72 -6.67
N ALA A 105 -13.02 -14.76 -6.72
CA ALA A 105 -12.29 -14.94 -7.97
C ALA A 105 -12.67 -16.25 -8.69
N GLU A 106 -12.75 -17.37 -7.96
CA GLU A 106 -13.13 -18.68 -8.50
C GLU A 106 -14.56 -18.69 -9.07
N ARG A 107 -15.54 -18.12 -8.35
CA ARG A 107 -16.93 -18.05 -8.83
C ARG A 107 -17.06 -17.31 -10.16
N HIS A 108 -16.19 -16.35 -10.41
CA HIS A 108 -16.14 -15.58 -11.65
C HIS A 108 -15.13 -16.13 -12.67
N ALA A 109 -14.49 -17.27 -12.38
CA ALA A 109 -13.37 -17.81 -13.16
C ALA A 109 -12.29 -16.76 -13.47
N ALA A 110 -12.09 -15.83 -12.54
CA ALA A 110 -11.19 -14.70 -12.71
C ALA A 110 -9.73 -15.19 -12.73
N LYS A 111 -8.98 -14.72 -13.72
CA LYS A 111 -7.52 -14.93 -13.80
C LYS A 111 -6.73 -13.72 -13.34
N LYS A 112 -7.39 -12.56 -13.27
CA LYS A 112 -6.79 -11.30 -12.84
C LYS A 112 -7.73 -10.57 -11.90
N VAL A 113 -7.15 -9.92 -10.90
CA VAL A 113 -7.85 -9.07 -9.93
C VAL A 113 -7.12 -7.73 -9.86
N ILE A 114 -7.83 -6.62 -10.01
CA ILE A 114 -7.30 -5.29 -9.73
C ILE A 114 -7.75 -4.89 -8.33
N LYS A 115 -6.82 -4.39 -7.51
CA LYS A 115 -7.11 -3.90 -6.17
C LYS A 115 -6.60 -2.49 -5.95
N GLY A 116 -7.22 -1.81 -5.00
CA GLY A 116 -6.69 -0.56 -4.45
C GLY A 116 -5.65 -0.83 -3.36
N LYS A 117 -4.84 0.20 -3.08
CA LYS A 117 -3.91 0.21 -1.96
C LYS A 117 -4.61 -0.12 -0.63
N SER A 118 -4.11 -1.12 0.08
CA SER A 118 -4.58 -1.48 1.42
C SER A 118 -3.46 -2.09 2.23
N MET A 119 -3.17 -1.53 3.41
CA MET A 119 -2.22 -2.15 4.34
C MET A 119 -2.70 -3.55 4.79
N VAL A 120 -4.02 -3.74 4.88
CA VAL A 120 -4.61 -5.01 5.31
C VAL A 120 -4.37 -6.09 4.26
N SER A 121 -4.38 -5.77 2.96
CA SER A 121 -4.06 -6.77 1.92
C SER A 121 -2.59 -7.19 1.96
N GLU A 122 -1.70 -6.31 2.39
CA GLU A 122 -0.26 -6.62 2.48
C GLU A 122 0.04 -7.46 3.72
N GLU A 123 -0.62 -7.16 4.84
CA GLU A 123 -0.53 -7.96 6.07
C GLU A 123 -1.09 -9.38 5.89
N MET A 124 -2.12 -9.56 5.06
CA MET A 124 -2.66 -10.89 4.73
C MET A 124 -1.89 -11.63 3.63
N GLU A 125 -0.84 -11.02 3.06
CA GLU A 125 -0.07 -11.52 1.92
C GLU A 125 -0.97 -11.90 0.71
N MET A 126 -2.02 -11.12 0.45
CA MET A 126 -3.10 -11.47 -0.47
C MET A 126 -2.59 -11.78 -1.88
N ASN A 127 -1.65 -10.98 -2.38
CA ASN A 127 -1.08 -11.16 -3.72
C ASN A 127 -0.37 -12.50 -3.85
N HIS A 128 0.42 -12.90 -2.85
CA HIS A 128 1.09 -14.20 -2.83
C HIS A 128 0.08 -15.34 -2.71
N TYR A 129 -0.93 -15.19 -1.84
CA TYR A 129 -1.97 -16.19 -1.64
C TYR A 129 -2.76 -16.50 -2.94
N LEU A 130 -3.17 -15.45 -3.66
CA LEU A 130 -3.88 -15.55 -4.94
C LEU A 130 -2.98 -16.03 -6.08
N GLY A 131 -1.75 -15.51 -6.16
CA GLY A 131 -0.78 -15.91 -7.17
C GLY A 131 -0.44 -17.40 -7.12
N ALA A 132 -0.29 -17.96 -5.92
CA ALA A 132 -0.09 -19.41 -5.72
C ALA A 132 -1.27 -20.27 -6.22
N ARG A 133 -2.42 -19.65 -6.50
CA ARG A 133 -3.65 -20.28 -7.00
C ARG A 133 -3.96 -19.88 -8.45
N GLY A 134 -3.02 -19.23 -9.13
CA GLY A 134 -3.15 -18.85 -10.55
C GLY A 134 -4.11 -17.67 -10.80
N VAL A 135 -4.24 -16.78 -9.80
CA VAL A 135 -4.95 -15.51 -9.93
C VAL A 135 -3.96 -14.37 -9.76
N ASP A 136 -3.70 -13.62 -10.84
CA ASP A 136 -2.77 -12.49 -10.81
C ASP A 136 -3.44 -11.28 -10.18
N CYS A 137 -2.88 -10.75 -9.10
CA CYS A 137 -3.37 -9.54 -8.46
C CYS A 137 -2.53 -8.33 -8.86
N LEU A 138 -3.15 -7.26 -9.33
CA LEU A 138 -2.51 -6.01 -9.75
C LEU A 138 -2.98 -4.84 -8.88
N GLU A 139 -2.01 -4.04 -8.43
CA GLU A 139 -2.26 -2.79 -7.74
C GLU A 139 -2.69 -1.69 -8.70
N SER A 140 -3.71 -0.93 -8.31
CA SER A 140 -4.14 0.28 -9.03
C SER A 140 -3.51 1.57 -8.49
N ASP A 141 -2.87 1.52 -7.31
CA ASP A 141 -2.06 2.63 -6.81
C ASP A 141 -0.67 2.58 -7.44
N MET A 142 -0.25 3.67 -8.09
CA MET A 142 1.04 3.74 -8.79
C MET A 142 2.23 3.41 -7.89
N GLY A 143 2.21 3.85 -6.62
CA GLY A 143 3.28 3.57 -5.68
C GLY A 143 3.36 2.08 -5.36
N GLU A 144 2.22 1.45 -5.07
CA GLU A 144 2.15 0.01 -4.82
C GLU A 144 2.51 -0.79 -6.08
N PHE A 145 2.07 -0.35 -7.27
CA PHE A 145 2.42 -1.01 -8.53
C PHE A 145 3.94 -0.99 -8.82
N ILE A 146 4.61 0.14 -8.58
CA ILE A 146 6.07 0.25 -8.70
C ILE A 146 6.77 -0.73 -7.75
N VAL A 147 6.30 -0.81 -6.51
CA VAL A 147 6.86 -1.72 -5.48
C VAL A 147 6.59 -3.18 -5.86
N GLN A 148 5.41 -3.49 -6.38
CA GLN A 148 5.03 -4.80 -6.89
C GLN A 148 5.94 -5.24 -8.05
N LEU A 149 6.20 -4.38 -9.03
CA LEU A 149 7.12 -4.67 -10.15
C LEU A 149 8.56 -4.92 -9.72
N ARG A 150 8.95 -4.38 -8.56
CA ARG A 150 10.27 -4.57 -7.95
C ARG A 150 10.34 -5.75 -7.00
N GLU A 151 9.22 -6.42 -6.73
CA GLU A 151 9.12 -7.54 -5.79
C GLU A 151 9.70 -7.19 -4.41
N GLU A 152 9.49 -5.94 -3.98
CA GLU A 152 10.01 -5.42 -2.71
C GLU A 152 8.87 -5.01 -1.77
N LYS A 153 9.20 -4.67 -0.52
CA LYS A 153 8.23 -4.10 0.43
C LYS A 153 8.20 -2.58 0.33
N PRO A 154 7.06 -1.94 0.60
CA PRO A 154 6.96 -0.48 0.58
C PRO A 154 7.86 0.16 1.65
N SER A 155 8.50 1.27 1.31
CA SER A 155 9.36 2.02 2.25
C SER A 155 8.57 2.97 3.16
N HIS A 156 7.35 3.34 2.77
CA HIS A 156 6.50 4.26 3.53
C HIS A 156 5.02 3.96 3.32
N ILE A 157 4.25 3.94 4.43
CA ILE A 157 2.84 3.53 4.46
C ILE A 157 1.98 4.30 3.46
N ILE A 158 2.17 5.62 3.34
CA ILE A 158 1.37 6.48 2.45
C ILE A 158 2.01 6.60 1.06
N MET A 159 3.33 6.42 0.94
CA MET A 159 4.10 6.69 -0.28
C MET A 159 5.06 5.52 -0.53
N PRO A 160 4.55 4.38 -1.04
CA PRO A 160 5.27 3.10 -1.08
C PRO A 160 6.67 3.20 -1.69
N ALA A 161 6.77 3.91 -2.82
CA ALA A 161 7.96 4.07 -3.64
C ALA A 161 8.74 5.37 -3.35
N ILE A 162 8.59 5.99 -2.15
CA ILE A 162 9.23 7.27 -1.80
C ILE A 162 10.78 7.23 -1.90
N HIS A 163 11.35 6.04 -1.84
CA HIS A 163 12.78 5.79 -1.97
C HIS A 163 13.29 5.82 -3.42
N LEU A 164 12.41 5.97 -4.41
CA LEU A 164 12.74 5.99 -5.84
C LEU A 164 12.52 7.38 -6.44
N ASN A 165 13.32 7.73 -7.43
CA ASN A 165 13.13 8.92 -8.28
C ASN A 165 12.59 8.55 -9.67
N ALA A 166 12.17 9.57 -10.43
CA ALA A 166 11.59 9.41 -11.76
C ALA A 166 12.49 8.60 -12.71
N GLY A 167 13.80 8.84 -12.73
CA GLY A 167 14.73 8.06 -13.56
C GLY A 167 14.85 6.59 -13.16
N GLN A 168 14.73 6.25 -11.86
CA GLN A 168 14.67 4.86 -11.41
C GLN A 168 13.36 4.17 -11.81
N VAL A 169 12.24 4.90 -11.73
CA VAL A 169 10.93 4.41 -12.19
C VAL A 169 10.91 4.24 -13.71
N ALA A 170 11.46 5.19 -14.46
CA ALA A 170 11.58 5.13 -15.91
C ALA A 170 12.36 3.91 -16.39
N ARG A 171 13.51 3.60 -15.76
CA ARG A 171 14.27 2.38 -16.04
C ARG A 171 13.47 1.13 -15.71
N LEU A 172 12.83 1.10 -14.54
CA LEU A 172 11.99 -0.03 -14.14
C LEU A 172 10.89 -0.31 -15.17
N PHE A 173 10.19 0.71 -15.62
CA PHE A 173 9.10 0.55 -16.59
C PHE A 173 9.64 0.11 -17.95
N HIS A 174 10.73 0.70 -18.41
CA HIS A 174 11.40 0.23 -19.63
C HIS A 174 11.75 -1.26 -19.56
N ASP A 175 12.39 -1.68 -18.46
CA ASP A 175 12.88 -3.05 -18.30
C ASP A 175 11.76 -4.08 -18.07
N LYS A 176 10.69 -3.71 -17.34
CA LYS A 176 9.63 -4.64 -16.92
C LYS A 176 8.39 -4.62 -17.82
N LEU A 177 8.12 -3.51 -18.49
CA LEU A 177 6.91 -3.31 -19.29
C LEU A 177 7.18 -3.13 -20.79
N ASP A 178 8.45 -3.13 -21.21
CA ASP A 178 8.85 -2.97 -22.63
C ASP A 178 8.30 -1.67 -23.26
N VAL A 179 8.44 -0.55 -22.53
CA VAL A 179 7.99 0.78 -22.96
C VAL A 179 9.18 1.71 -23.20
N ASP A 180 9.00 2.75 -24.02
CA ASP A 180 10.04 3.76 -24.24
C ASP A 180 10.46 4.44 -22.93
N TYR A 181 11.77 4.62 -22.76
CA TYR A 181 12.31 5.38 -21.64
C TYR A 181 11.80 6.83 -21.65
N THR A 182 11.24 7.24 -20.51
CA THR A 182 10.77 8.62 -20.31
C THR A 182 10.86 9.00 -18.84
N GLU A 183 11.41 10.18 -18.54
CA GLU A 183 11.38 10.76 -17.18
C GLU A 183 10.22 11.76 -16.99
N ASP A 184 9.38 11.94 -18.01
CA ASP A 184 8.12 12.68 -17.90
C ASP A 184 7.18 11.95 -16.94
N VAL A 185 6.90 12.58 -15.80
CA VAL A 185 6.10 12.00 -14.72
C VAL A 185 4.66 11.75 -15.14
N ASP A 186 4.05 12.63 -15.94
CA ASP A 186 2.67 12.45 -16.39
C ASP A 186 2.57 11.28 -17.34
N ARG A 187 3.58 11.10 -18.21
CA ARG A 187 3.67 9.92 -19.08
C ARG A 187 3.91 8.64 -18.28
N LEU A 188 4.77 8.67 -17.26
CA LEU A 188 4.97 7.52 -16.37
C LEU A 188 3.66 7.13 -15.66
N ILE A 189 2.88 8.10 -15.18
CA ILE A 189 1.58 7.85 -14.54
C ILE A 189 0.58 7.21 -15.52
N GLN A 190 0.64 7.53 -16.82
CA GLN A 190 -0.23 6.92 -17.82
C GLN A 190 0.19 5.50 -18.23
N ILE A 191 1.46 5.14 -18.02
CA ILE A 191 2.00 3.82 -18.36
C ILE A 191 1.57 2.76 -17.34
N GLY A 192 1.64 3.10 -16.05
CA GLY A 192 1.22 2.20 -14.95
C GLY A 192 -0.28 2.31 -14.66
#